data_AF-A0A1V6PSB6-F1
#
_entry.id   AF-A0A1V6PSB6-F1
#
_cell.length_a   1.000
_cell.length_b   1.000
_cell.length_c   1.000
_cell.angle_alpha   90.00
_cell.angle_beta   90.00
_cell.angle_gamma   90.00
#
_symmetry.space_group_name_H-M   'P 1'
#
loop_
_entity.id
_entity.type
_entity.pdbx_description
1 polymer ?
#
loop_
_entity_poly.entity_id
_entity_poly.type
_entity_poly.pdbx_seq_one_letter_code
_entity_poly.pdbx_strand_id
1 'polypeptide(L)'
;MANHKAVLLFEEIERDLVRHGVTEKKLNEEVYQLGLDRYGIKTHWHKRVIRGGPNTLSPFSENPPDRVIQPDDILVVDLGPVFEA
;
A
#
# COMPACT_ATOMS: atom_id res chain seq x y z
N MET A 1 -6.73 -17.35 -9.76
CA MET A 1 -7.69 -16.26 -10.01
C MET A 1 -7.16 -14.98 -9.34
N ALA A 2 -7.49 -13.79 -9.85
CA ALA A 2 -6.94 -12.50 -9.39
C ALA A 2 -6.98 -12.31 -7.86
N ASN A 3 -8.06 -12.76 -7.20
CA ASN A 3 -8.20 -12.70 -5.74
C ASN A 3 -7.06 -13.41 -4.99
N HIS A 4 -6.55 -14.54 -5.50
CA HIS A 4 -5.45 -15.25 -4.86
C HIS A 4 -4.13 -14.47 -4.98
N LYS A 5 -3.86 -13.85 -6.14
CA LYS A 5 -2.67 -13.00 -6.32
C LYS A 5 -2.73 -11.76 -5.42
N ALA A 6 -3.92 -11.18 -5.22
CA ALA A 6 -4.10 -10.06 -4.30
C ALA A 6 -3.79 -10.46 -2.85
N VAL A 7 -4.27 -11.61 -2.38
CA VAL A 7 -3.96 -12.12 -1.03
C VAL A 7 -2.46 -12.30 -0.85
N LEU A 8 -1.78 -12.97 -1.79
CA LEU A 8 -0.32 -13.17 -1.72
C LEU A 8 0.45 -11.84 -1.69
N LEU A 9 0.01 -10.84 -2.49
CA LEU A 9 0.59 -9.51 -2.44
C LEU A 9 0.47 -8.89 -1.03
N PHE A 10 -0.70 -8.97 -0.40
CA PHE A 10 -0.89 -8.44 0.96
C PHE A 10 -0.02 -9.18 1.99
N GLU A 11 0.11 -10.52 1.89
CA GLU A 11 0.99 -11.31 2.75
C GLU A 11 2.47 -10.90 2.60
N GLU A 12 2.93 -10.64 1.38
CA GLU A 12 4.30 -10.17 1.15
C GLU A 12 4.52 -8.75 1.67
N ILE A 13 3.55 -7.85 1.53
CA ILE A 13 3.61 -6.48 2.06
C ILE A 13 3.73 -6.51 3.59
N GLU A 14 2.86 -7.29 4.26
CA GLU A 14 2.86 -7.44 5.71
C GLU A 14 4.22 -7.98 6.22
N ARG A 15 4.72 -9.03 5.56
CA ARG A 15 5.96 -9.71 5.98
C ARG A 15 7.22 -8.85 5.77
N ASP A 16 7.33 -8.19 4.62
CA ASP A 16 8.61 -7.64 4.16
C ASP A 16 8.69 -6.11 4.21
N LEU A 17 7.56 -5.40 4.14
CA LEU A 17 7.56 -3.95 3.94
C LEU A 17 7.02 -3.17 5.15
N VAL A 18 6.03 -3.68 5.88
CA VAL A 18 5.40 -2.96 6.99
C VAL A 18 6.42 -2.74 8.13
N ARG A 19 6.77 -1.47 8.37
CA ARG A 19 7.70 -1.05 9.43
C ARG A 19 7.52 0.44 9.76
N HIS A 20 7.85 0.82 10.99
CA HIS A 20 7.93 2.22 11.39
C HIS A 20 9.23 2.87 10.86
N GLY A 21 9.31 4.20 10.91
CA GLY A 21 10.50 4.96 10.53
C GLY A 21 10.64 5.24 9.02
N VAL A 22 9.69 4.80 8.20
CA VAL A 22 9.56 5.19 6.79
C VAL A 22 8.34 6.07 6.58
N THR A 23 8.35 6.90 5.54
CA THR A 23 7.17 7.70 5.20
C THR A 23 6.10 6.85 4.52
N GLU A 24 4.85 7.28 4.62
CA GLU A 24 3.72 6.67 3.90
C GLU A 24 3.98 6.62 2.39
N LYS A 25 4.50 7.71 1.82
CA LYS A 25 4.90 7.76 0.41
C LYS A 25 5.98 6.74 0.09
N LYS A 26 7.01 6.62 0.93
CA LYS A 26 8.10 5.65 0.72
C LYS A 26 7.58 4.22 0.72
N LEU A 27 6.72 3.87 1.68
CA LEU A 27 6.09 2.55 1.73
C LEU A 27 5.20 2.32 0.49
N ASN A 28 4.49 3.34 0.01
CA ASN A 28 3.65 3.24 -1.21
C ASN A 28 4.49 2.93 -2.46
N GLU A 29 5.66 3.55 -2.59
CA GLU A 29 6.61 3.28 -3.67
C GLU A 29 7.16 1.86 -3.61
N GLU A 30 7.47 1.35 -2.42
CA GLU A 30 7.95 -0.03 -2.22
C GLU A 30 6.86 -1.07 -2.54
N VAL A 31 5.62 -0.82 -2.12
CA VAL A 31 4.45 -1.66 -2.47
C VAL A 31 4.22 -1.67 -3.99
N TYR A 32 4.33 -0.51 -4.64
CA TYR A 32 4.24 -0.43 -6.10
C TYR A 32 5.33 -1.27 -6.78
N GLN A 33 6.58 -1.14 -6.32
CA GLN A 33 7.71 -1.86 -6.89
C GLN A 33 7.57 -3.38 -6.71
N LEU A 34 7.15 -3.83 -5.53
CA LEU A 34 6.84 -5.24 -5.27
C LEU A 34 5.77 -5.77 -6.22
N GLY A 35 4.66 -5.04 -6.38
CA GLY A 35 3.57 -5.40 -7.28
C GLY A 35 4.01 -5.48 -8.75
N LEU A 36 4.86 -4.55 -9.17
CA LEU A 36 5.43 -4.54 -10.52
C LEU A 36 6.35 -5.75 -10.75
N ASP A 37 7.28 -6.01 -9.83
CA ASP A 37 8.32 -7.03 -10.00
C ASP A 37 7.79 -8.46 -9.86
N ARG A 38 6.90 -8.70 -8.90
CA ARG A 38 6.37 -10.05 -8.61
C ARG A 38 5.18 -10.42 -9.49
N TYR A 39 4.34 -9.45 -9.84
CA TYR A 39 3.04 -9.70 -10.44
C TYR A 39 2.80 -8.97 -11.78
N GLY A 40 3.75 -8.13 -12.21
CA GLY A 40 3.60 -7.35 -13.44
C GLY A 40 2.53 -6.25 -13.35
N ILE A 41 2.11 -5.85 -12.14
CA ILE A 41 1.03 -4.88 -11.94
C ILE A 41 1.50 -3.49 -12.37
N LYS A 42 1.00 -3.02 -13.51
CA LYS A 42 1.24 -1.65 -14.02
C LYS A 42 0.03 -0.74 -13.84
N THR A 43 -1.15 -1.31 -13.96
CA THR A 43 -2.43 -0.59 -13.94
C THR A 43 -3.13 -0.75 -12.60
N HIS A 44 -3.71 0.35 -12.11
CA HIS A 44 -4.49 0.37 -10.89
C HIS A 44 -5.85 1.02 -11.17
N TRP A 45 -6.94 0.42 -10.68
CA TRP A 45 -8.29 0.93 -10.95
C TRP A 45 -8.69 2.13 -10.07
N HIS A 46 -7.94 2.38 -8.99
CA HIS A 46 -7.95 3.62 -8.21
C HIS A 46 -6.57 3.96 -7.67
N LYS A 47 -6.43 5.14 -7.05
CA LYS A 47 -5.17 5.52 -6.39
C LYS A 47 -4.86 4.56 -5.23
N ARG A 48 -3.58 4.18 -5.11
CA ARG A 48 -3.10 3.43 -3.94
C ARG A 48 -3.10 4.34 -2.71
N VAL A 49 -3.57 3.84 -1.58
CA VAL A 49 -3.58 4.57 -0.31
C VAL A 49 -2.78 3.78 0.71
N ILE A 50 -1.78 4.43 1.29
CA ILE A 50 -1.06 3.96 2.48
C ILE A 50 -1.09 5.12 3.46
N ARG A 51 -1.72 4.93 4.62
CA ARG A 51 -1.93 5.99 5.62
C ARG A 51 -1.80 5.42 7.02
N GLY A 52 -1.01 6.09 7.85
CA GLY A 52 -0.72 5.70 9.23
C GLY A 52 -1.21 6.74 10.23
N GLY A 53 -1.65 6.28 11.40
CA GLY A 53 -2.02 7.14 12.52
C GLY A 53 -3.11 8.15 12.14
N PRO A 54 -2.96 9.46 12.40
CA PRO A 54 -3.99 10.46 12.11
C PRO A 54 -4.47 10.49 10.64
N ASN A 55 -3.60 10.13 9.69
CA ASN A 55 -3.95 10.14 8.27
C ASN A 55 -5.02 9.08 7.94
N THR A 56 -5.21 8.05 8.77
CA THR A 56 -6.27 7.05 8.55
C THR A 56 -7.69 7.63 8.63
N LEU A 57 -7.86 8.81 9.23
CA LEU A 57 -9.14 9.51 9.33
C LEU A 57 -9.45 10.39 8.10
N SER A 58 -8.47 10.64 7.24
CA SER A 58 -8.70 11.41 6.01
C SER A 58 -9.64 10.66 5.06
N PRO A 59 -10.62 11.31 4.43
CA PRO A 59 -11.41 10.74 3.35
C PRO A 59 -10.53 10.20 2.22
N PHE A 60 -11.08 9.25 1.45
CA PHE A 60 -10.38 8.69 0.28
C PHE A 60 -9.98 9.79 -0.72
N SER A 61 -10.83 10.79 -0.96
CA SER A 61 -10.57 11.88 -1.92
C SER A 61 -9.40 12.78 -1.54
N GLU A 62 -9.06 12.91 -0.26
CA GLU A 62 -8.02 13.81 0.23
C GLU A 62 -6.61 13.24 0.05
N ASN A 63 -5.59 14.10 0.19
CA ASN A 63 -4.18 13.72 0.23
C ASN A 63 -3.52 14.44 1.41
N PRO A 64 -3.60 13.88 2.63
CA PRO A 64 -2.96 14.49 3.79
C PRO A 64 -1.44 14.57 3.60
N PRO A 65 -0.73 15.41 4.37
CA PRO A 65 0.72 15.51 4.31
C PRO A 65 1.40 14.15 4.52
N ASP A 66 2.49 13.91 3.77
CA ASP A 66 3.33 12.73 3.95
C ASP A 66 3.90 12.72 5.37
N ARG A 67 3.83 11.57 6.03
CA ARG A 67 4.22 11.40 7.43
C ARG A 67 5.06 10.14 7.60
N VAL A 68 6.01 10.19 8.53
CA VAL A 68 6.74 9.02 9.00
C VAL A 68 5.82 8.16 9.87
N ILE A 69 5.66 6.89 9.49
CA ILE A 69 4.92 5.88 10.27
C ILE A 69 5.64 5.70 11.62
N GLN A 70 4.88 5.85 12.70
CA GLN A 70 5.36 5.73 14.07
C GLN A 70 5.10 4.32 14.63
N PRO A 71 5.78 3.93 15.71
CA PRO A 71 5.36 2.79 16.51
C PRO A 71 3.89 2.92 16.93
N ASP A 72 3.19 1.79 16.97
CA ASP A 72 1.77 1.67 17.38
C ASP A 72 0.74 2.39 16.50
N ASP A 73 1.13 2.95 15.34
CA ASP A 73 0.18 3.48 14.38
C ASP A 73 -0.70 2.36 13.81
N ILE A 74 -2.00 2.64 13.69
CA ILE A 74 -2.86 1.89 12.77
C ILE A 74 -2.46 2.29 11.35
N LEU A 75 -2.21 1.30 10.49
CA LEU A 75 -1.88 1.50 9.08
C LEU A 75 -3.02 0.97 8.19
N VAL A 76 -3.54 1.82 7.32
CA VAL A 76 -4.48 1.43 6.26
C VAL A 76 -3.70 1.28 4.95
N VAL A 77 -3.81 0.10 4.33
CA VAL A 77 -3.27 -0.22 3.01
C VAL A 77 -4.44 -0.59 2.09
N ASP A 78 -4.76 0.30 1.15
CA ASP A 78 -5.86 0.13 0.21
C ASP A 78 -5.32 0.21 -1.23
N LEU A 79 -5.52 -0.88 -1.97
CA LEU A 79 -4.89 -1.15 -3.25
C LEU A 79 -5.92 -1.65 -4.25
N GLY A 80 -5.83 -1.14 -5.47
CA GLY A 80 -6.65 -1.57 -6.59
C GLY A 80 -5.86 -2.14 -7.75
N PRO A 81 -5.08 -3.22 -7.58
CA PRO A 81 -4.26 -3.77 -8.65
C PRO A 81 -5.14 -4.38 -9.74
N VAL A 82 -4.79 -4.14 -11.01
CA VAL A 82 -5.35 -4.85 -12.15
C VAL A 82 -4.36 -5.93 -12.57
N PHE A 83 -4.77 -7.19 -12.44
CA PHE A 83 -3.98 -8.33 -12.90
C PHE A 83 -4.37 -8.65 -14.34
N GLU A 84 -3.41 -8.51 -15.25
CA GLU A 84 -3.58 -9.00 -16.62
C GLU A 84 -3.65 -10.54 -16.65
N ALA A 85 -4.37 -11.06 -17.64
CA ALA A 85 -4.64 -12.49 -17.81
C ALA A 85 -3.41 -13.25 -18.34
#